data_AF-A0A2T7AI84-F1
#
_entry.id   AF-A0A2T7AI84-F1
#
_cell.length_a   1.000
_cell.length_b   1.000
_cell.length_c   1.000
_cell.angle_alpha   90.00
_cell.angle_beta   90.00
_cell.angle_gamma   90.00
#
_symmetry.space_group_name_H-M   'P 1'
#
loop_
_entity.id
_entity.type
_entity.pdbx_description
1 polymer ?
#
loop_
_entity_poly.entity_id
_entity_poly.type
_entity_poly.pdbx_seq_one_letter_code
_entity_poly.pdbx_strand_id
1 'polypeptide(L)' 'MRFAVLEQFSQNIDARRLLLSTGNAELIEHTKNDRYWADGGDGTGKNMLGKILMETRAFFSKKAL' A
#
# COMPACT_ATOMS: atom_id res chain seq x y z
N MET A 1 -2.95 -10.25 -6.13
CA MET A 1 -2.42 -8.90 -5.85
C MET A 1 -1.45 -8.85 -4.67
N ARG A 2 -1.80 -9.29 -3.46
CA ARG A 2 -0.89 -9.27 -2.28
C ARG A 2 0.52 -9.80 -2.54
N PHE A 3 0.62 -11.01 -3.10
CA PHE A 3 1.90 -11.63 -3.45
C PHE A 3 2.72 -10.76 -4.41
N ALA A 4 2.12 -10.29 -5.51
CA ALA A 4 2.82 -9.47 -6.50
C ALA A 4 3.31 -8.14 -5.91
N VAL A 5 2.49 -7.47 -5.09
CA VAL A 5 2.89 -6.24 -4.41
C VAL A 5 4.04 -6.51 -3.44
N LEU A 6 3.92 -7.55 -2.60
CA LEU A 6 5.00 -7.96 -1.71
C LEU A 6 6.31 -8.20 -2.48
N GLU A 7 6.25 -8.98 -3.56
CA GLU A 7 7.42 -9.28 -4.39
C GLU A 7 8.03 -8.04 -5.05
N GLN A 8 7.20 -7.12 -5.54
CA GLN A 8 7.67 -5.84 -6.09
C GLN A 8 8.50 -5.05 -5.07
N PHE A 9 8.03 -4.95 -3.83
CA PHE A 9 8.76 -4.30 -2.75
C PHE A 9 9.90 -5.17 -2.16
N SER A 10 9.85 -6.50 -2.33
CA SER A 10 10.95 -7.42 -2.01
C SER A 10 12.15 -7.22 -2.93
N GLN A 11 11.90 -6.93 -4.20
CA GLN A 11 12.94 -6.78 -5.22
C GLN A 11 13.47 -5.35 -5.33
N ASN A 12 12.63 -4.34 -5.07
CA ASN A 12 13.03 -2.92 -5.13
C ASN A 12 13.21 -2.33 -3.71
N ILE A 13 14.47 -2.20 -3.28
CA ILE A 13 14.83 -1.72 -1.93
C ILE A 13 14.43 -0.25 -1.72
N ASP A 14 14.58 0.61 -2.73
CA ASP A 14 14.26 2.03 -2.59
C ASP A 14 12.76 2.27 -2.51
N ALA A 15 11.97 1.54 -3.30
CA ALA A 15 10.52 1.54 -3.16
C ALA A 15 10.10 1.06 -1.76
N ARG A 16 10.76 0.02 -1.21
CA ARG A 16 10.49 -0.44 0.16
C ARG A 16 10.82 0.62 1.21
N ARG A 17 11.96 1.30 1.06
CA ARG A 17 12.34 2.41 1.97
C ARG A 17 11.30 3.52 1.94
N LEU A 18 10.82 3.89 0.76
CA LEU A 18 9.75 4.88 0.60
C LEU A 18 8.43 4.40 1.24
N LEU A 19 8.08 3.13 1.05
CA LEU A 19 6.89 2.55 1.69
C LEU A 19 7.00 2.58 3.23
N LEU A 20 8.16 2.21 3.79
CA LEU A 20 8.41 2.24 5.23
C LEU A 20 8.44 3.67 5.78
N SER A 21 8.94 4.65 5.02
CA SER A 21 8.99 6.05 5.46
C SER A 21 7.62 6.70 5.61
N THR A 22 6.55 6.07 5.09
CA THR A 22 5.16 6.50 5.34
C THR A 22 4.73 6.30 6.80
N GLY A 23 5.51 5.57 7.61
CA GLY A 23 5.24 5.35 9.02
C GLY A 23 3.89 4.68 9.24
N ASN A 24 3.02 5.33 10.00
CA ASN A 24 1.66 4.84 10.28
C ASN A 24 0.59 5.56 9.45
N ALA A 25 0.97 6.39 8.47
CA ALA A 25 0.01 7.10 7.65
C ALA A 25 -0.89 6.12 6.87
N GLU A 26 -2.15 6.49 6.69
CA GLU A 26 -3.05 5.77 5.80
C GLU A 26 -2.70 6.08 4.34
N LEU A 27 -2.65 5.04 3.50
CA LEU A 27 -2.36 5.19 2.08
C LEU A 27 -3.67 5.05 1.31
N ILE A 28 -4.03 6.08 0.55
CA ILE A 28 -5.27 6.15 -0.21
C ILE A 28 -4.92 6.65 -1.62
N GLU A 29 -5.27 5.88 -2.64
CA GLU A 29 -5.29 6.40 -4.00
C GLU A 29 -6.60 7.19 -4.18
N HIS A 30 -6.47 8.49 -4.47
CA HIS A 30 -7.62 9.38 -4.65
C HIS A 30 -8.01 9.48 -6.12
N THR A 31 -9.10 8.84 -6.52
CA THR A 31 -9.59 8.91 -7.91
C THR A 31 -11.07 8.53 -8.04
N LYS A 32 -11.80 9.28 -8.86
CA LYS A 32 -13.21 9.00 -9.20
C LYS A 32 -13.42 7.79 -10.11
N ASN A 33 -12.34 7.29 -10.72
CA ASN A 33 -12.42 6.28 -11.78
C ASN A 33 -12.38 4.85 -11.25
N ASP A 34 -12.06 4.64 -9.97
CA ASP A 34 -11.94 3.31 -9.38
C ASP A 34 -12.48 3.30 -7.94
N ARG A 35 -13.51 2.47 -7.71
CA ARG A 35 -14.11 2.27 -6.38
C ARG A 35 -13.65 0.99 -5.70
N TYR A 36 -12.90 0.13 -6.38
CA TYR A 36 -12.40 -1.13 -5.82
C TYR A 36 -10.96 -0.96 -5.31
N TRP A 37 -10.05 -0.47 -6.13
CA TRP A 37 -8.65 -0.30 -5.74
C TRP A 37 -8.41 1.02 -5.00
N ALA A 38 -9.15 2.06 -5.36
CA ALA A 38 -9.04 3.41 -4.82
C ALA A 38 -10.27 3.81 -3.98
N ASP A 39 -10.39 5.10 -3.67
CA ASP A 39 -11.42 5.68 -2.82
C ASP A 39 -12.68 6.15 -3.57
N GLY A 40 -12.74 6.02 -4.89
CA GLY A 40 -13.86 6.49 -5.69
C GLY A 40 -14.02 8.00 -5.81
N GLY A 41 -13.03 8.79 -5.34
CA GLY A 41 -13.02 10.25 -5.38
C GLY A 41 -13.93 10.93 -4.34
N ASP A 42 -14.77 10.14 -3.67
CA ASP A 42 -15.71 10.56 -2.63
C ASP A 42 -15.45 9.85 -1.28
N GLY A 43 -14.39 9.03 -1.20
CA GLY A 43 -14.05 8.24 -0.02
C GLY A 43 -14.86 6.95 0.15
N THR A 44 -15.81 6.66 -0.74
CA THR A 44 -16.69 5.47 -0.61
C THR A 44 -16.09 4.20 -1.21
N GLY A 45 -14.97 4.33 -1.93
CA GLY A 45 -14.24 3.21 -2.52
C GLY A 45 -13.58 2.31 -1.48
N LYS A 46 -13.28 1.07 -1.88
CA LYS A 46 -12.77 0.02 -0.98
C LYS A 46 -11.31 0.23 -0.58
N ASN A 47 -10.55 1.09 -1.28
CA ASN A 47 -9.13 1.33 -1.07
C ASN A 47 -8.30 0.03 -0.95
N MET A 48 -8.56 -0.96 -1.83
CA MET A 48 -7.87 -2.25 -1.74
C MET A 48 -6.37 -2.14 -2.02
N LEU A 49 -5.92 -1.16 -2.83
CA LEU A 49 -4.49 -0.94 -3.07
C LEU A 49 -3.80 -0.43 -1.80
N GLY A 50 -4.37 0.61 -1.18
CA GLY A 50 -3.87 1.17 0.07
C GLY A 50 -3.78 0.13 1.18
N LYS A 51 -4.82 -0.70 1.34
CA LYS A 51 -4.83 -1.82 2.30
C LYS A 51 -3.67 -2.78 2.08
N ILE A 52 -3.46 -3.22 0.83
CA ILE A 52 -2.37 -4.15 0.51
C ILE A 52 -1.00 -3.49 0.75
N LEU A 53 -0.82 -2.22 0.37
CA LEU A 53 0.44 -1.50 0.64
C LEU A 53 0.73 -1.40 2.14
N MET A 54 -0.29 -1.12 2.97
CA MET A 54 -0.14 -1.06 4.42
C MET A 54 0.12 -2.45 5.04
N GLU A 55 -0.50 -3.52 4.53
CA GLU A 55 -0.17 -4.90 4.90
C GLU A 55 1.30 -5.25 4.55
N THR A 56 1.75 -4.89 3.33
CA THR A 56 3.13 -5.07 2.90
C THR A 56 4.12 -4.26 3.76
N ARG A 57 3.78 -3.02 4.11
CA ARG A 57 4.55 -2.19 5.06
C ARG A 57 4.70 -2.91 6.40
N ALA A 58 3.59 -3.39 6.97
CA ALA A 58 3.59 -4.09 8.25
C ALA A 58 4.45 -5.37 8.22
N PHE A 59 4.45 -6.10 7.10
CA PHE A 59 5.30 -7.27 6.92
C PHE A 59 6.80 -6.91 7.02
N PHE A 60 7.24 -5.86 6.33
CA PHE A 60 8.65 -5.45 6.35
C PHE A 60 9.05 -4.77 7.66
N SER A 61 8.15 -4.02 8.31
CA SER A 61 8.43 -3.41 9.62
C SER A 61 8.69 -4.45 10.71
N LYS A 62 8.04 -5.61 10.65
CA LYS A 62 8.26 -6.71 11.62
C LYS A 62 9.57 -7.47 11.41
N LYS A 63 10.12 -7.45 10.19
CA LYS A 63 11.37 -8.15 9.83
C LYS A 63 12.63 -7.31 10.12
N ALA A 64 12.46 -6.04 10.45
CA ALA A 64 13.56 -5.12 10.77
C ALA A 64 13.96 -5.13 12.27
N LEU A 65 13.29 -5.96 13.08
CA LEU A 65 13.65 -6.33 14.46
C LEU A 65 14.27 -7.71 14.45
#